data_AF-A0A836QMY6-F1
#
_entry.id   AF-A0A836QMY6-F1
#
_cell.length_a   1.000
_cell.length_b   1.000
_cell.length_c   1.000
_cell.angle_alpha   90.00
_cell.angle_beta   90.00
_cell.angle_gamma   90.00
#
_symmetry.space_group_name_H-M   'P 1'
#
loop_
_entity.id
_entity.type
_entity.pdbx_description
1 polymer ?
#
loop_
_entity_poly.entity_id
_entity_poly.type
_entity_poly.pdbx_seq_one_letter_code
_entity_poly.pdbx_strand_id
1 'polypeptide(L)' 'MTKQVGPRTSIRAVLWDFGGVFTNSPFEAFNRYEAEAGLPRDFIRTLNSMNSASNAWAKLERGEVSIPQFCRSFET' A
#
# COMPACT_ATOMS: atom_id res chain seq x y z
N MET A 1 -12.30 -14.46 44.93
CA MET A 1 -10.96 -14.11 44.40
C MET A 1 -11.14 -13.17 43.21
N THR A 2 -11.00 -11.88 43.43
CA THR A 2 -11.06 -10.85 42.38
C THR A 2 -9.68 -10.74 41.72
N LYS A 3 -9.60 -11.06 40.43
CA LYS A 3 -8.40 -10.86 39.61
C LYS A 3 -8.12 -9.36 39.56
N GLN A 4 -7.03 -8.90 40.18
CA GLN A 4 -6.58 -7.52 39.98
C GLN A 4 -6.08 -7.36 38.55
N VAL A 5 -6.69 -6.43 37.81
CA VAL A 5 -6.19 -5.98 36.52
C VAL A 5 -5.09 -4.96 36.82
N GLY A 6 -3.84 -5.33 36.56
CA GLY A 6 -2.68 -4.44 36.72
C GLY A 6 -2.80 -3.18 35.84
N PRO A 7 -2.01 -2.12 36.12
CA PRO A 7 -2.10 -0.86 35.39
C PRO A 7 -1.85 -1.12 33.90
N ARG A 8 -2.81 -0.75 33.05
CA ARG A 8 -2.62 -0.75 31.60
C ARG A 8 -1.39 0.12 31.31
N THR A 9 -0.38 -0.46 30.66
CA THR A 9 0.79 0.29 30.20
C THR A 9 0.31 1.50 29.42
N SER A 10 0.77 2.70 29.82
CA SER A 10 0.41 3.93 29.12
C SER A 10 0.89 3.83 27.67
N ILE A 11 0.04 4.20 26.72
CA ILE A 11 0.41 4.24 25.30
C ILE A 11 1.49 5.31 25.13
N ARG A 12 2.69 4.89 24.71
CA ARG A 12 3.87 5.76 24.56
C ARG A 12 3.98 6.37 23.17
N ALA A 13 3.44 5.70 22.15
CA ALA A 13 3.46 6.13 20.77
C ALA A 13 2.28 5.54 20.00
N VAL A 14 1.83 6.25 18.97
CA VAL A 14 0.87 5.78 17.96
C VAL A 14 1.46 6.12 16.61
N LEU A 15 1.60 5.13 15.73
CA LEU A 15 2.02 5.33 14.35
C LEU A 15 0.77 5.30 13.48
N TRP A 16 0.66 6.28 12.59
CA TRP A 16 -0.42 6.38 11.63
C TRP A 16 0.19 6.22 10.23
N ASP A 17 -0.41 5.35 9.43
CA ASP A 17 -0.15 5.34 7.99
C ASP A 17 -0.76 6.60 7.35
N PHE A 18 -0.45 6.86 6.08
CA PHE A 18 -0.94 8.02 5.36
C PHE A 18 -2.15 7.67 4.50
N GLY A 19 -1.97 6.78 3.52
CA GLY A 19 -3.00 6.41 2.54
C GLY A 19 -4.07 5.51 3.12
N GLY A 20 -5.33 5.96 3.11
CA GLY A 20 -6.45 5.24 3.73
C GLY A 20 -6.61 5.50 5.24
N VAL A 21 -5.78 6.38 5.80
CA VAL A 21 -5.88 6.83 7.21
C VAL A 21 -6.14 8.33 7.26
N PHE A 22 -5.17 9.14 6.80
CA PHE A 22 -5.33 10.60 6.72
C PHE A 22 -5.93 11.04 5.39
N THR A 23 -5.64 10.31 4.32
CA THR A 23 -6.22 10.51 3.00
C THR A 23 -7.08 9.31 2.60
N ASN A 24 -7.86 9.46 1.54
CA ASN A 24 -8.50 8.30 0.91
C ASN A 24 -7.45 7.27 0.46
N SER A 25 -7.87 6.02 0.39
CA SER A 25 -7.01 4.93 -0.06
C SER A 25 -6.55 5.17 -1.52
N PRO A 26 -5.27 4.93 -1.85
CA PRO A 26 -4.81 4.95 -3.25
C PRO A 26 -5.57 3.94 -4.13
N PHE A 27 -6.17 2.90 -3.53
CA PHE A 27 -6.97 1.92 -4.27
C PHE A 27 -8.23 2.52 -4.91
N GLU A 28 -8.76 3.62 -4.38
CA GLU A 28 -9.86 4.35 -5.06
C GLU A 28 -9.39 4.95 -6.38
N ALA A 29 -8.18 5.52 -6.41
CA ALA A 29 -7.60 6.08 -7.61
C ALA A 29 -7.27 4.98 -8.63
N PHE A 30 -6.74 3.83 -8.18
CA PHE A 30 -6.52 2.66 -9.04
C PHE A 30 -7.82 2.18 -9.67
N ASN A 31 -8.87 1.97 -8.87
CA ASN A 31 -10.17 1.52 -9.38
C ASN A 31 -10.79 2.49 -10.39
N ARG A 32 -10.64 3.81 -10.18
CA ARG A 32 -11.13 4.82 -11.13
C ARG A 32 -10.36 4.74 -12.45
N TYR A 33 -9.04 4.69 -12.39
CA TYR A 33 -8.21 4.53 -13.58
C TYR A 33 -8.50 3.22 -14.32
N GLU A 34 -8.62 2.11 -13.60
CA GLU A 34 -8.95 0.81 -14.18
C GLU A 34 -10.28 0.86 -14.94
N ALA A 35 -11.30 1.49 -14.36
CA ALA A 35 -12.59 1.67 -15.03
C ALA A 35 -12.48 2.55 -16.29
N GLU A 36 -11.74 3.66 -16.22
CA GLU A 36 -11.48 4.55 -17.36
C GLU A 36 -10.70 3.87 -18.48
N ALA A 37 -9.78 2.96 -18.13
CA ALA A 37 -8.95 2.20 -19.05
C ALA A 37 -9.57 0.87 -19.53
N GLY A 38 -10.74 0.49 -19.03
CA GLY A 38 -11.39 -0.79 -19.36
C GLY A 38 -10.70 -2.03 -18.78
N LEU A 39 -9.95 -1.87 -17.69
CA LEU A 39 -9.23 -2.95 -17.00
C LEU A 39 -10.12 -3.65 -15.96
N PRO A 40 -9.82 -4.92 -15.63
CA PRO A 40 -10.46 -5.59 -14.50
C PRO A 40 -10.25 -4.80 -13.21
N ARG A 41 -11.27 -4.79 -12.33
CA ARG A 41 -11.16 -4.23 -10.99
C ARG A 41 -10.02 -4.90 -10.22
N ASP A 42 -9.24 -4.11 -9.48
CA ASP A 42 -8.08 -4.54 -8.69
C ASP A 42 -6.92 -5.11 -9.53
N PHE A 43 -6.88 -4.85 -10.83
CA PHE A 43 -5.79 -5.28 -11.71
C PHE A 43 -4.42 -4.74 -11.24
N ILE A 44 -4.30 -3.43 -11.01
CA ILE A 44 -3.07 -2.78 -10.54
C ILE A 44 -2.69 -3.32 -9.15
N ARG A 45 -3.68 -3.46 -8.27
CA ARG A 45 -3.48 -4.01 -6.92
C ARG A 45 -2.94 -5.45 -6.99
N THR A 46 -3.45 -6.25 -7.91
CA THR A 46 -2.99 -7.61 -8.15
C THR A 46 -1.55 -7.61 -8.64
N LEU A 47 -1.21 -6.81 -9.64
CA LEU A 47 0.18 -6.67 -10.13
C LEU A 47 1.15 -6.29 -9.00
N ASN A 48 0.77 -5.31 -8.19
CA ASN A 48 1.60 -4.85 -7.06
C ASN A 48 1.77 -5.91 -5.97
N SER A 49 0.85 -6.87 -5.86
CA SER A 49 0.91 -7.95 -4.86
C SER A 49 1.69 -9.19 -5.33
N MET A 50 1.80 -9.41 -6.64
CA MET A 50 2.53 -10.53 -7.22
C MET A 50 4.04 -10.28 -7.10
N ASN A 51 4.79 -11.24 -6.53
CA ASN A 51 6.23 -11.11 -6.27
C ASN A 51 6.57 -9.82 -5.48
N SER A 52 5.81 -9.52 -4.43
CA SER A 52 5.82 -8.25 -3.68
C SER A 52 7.16 -7.86 -3.04
N ALA A 53 8.14 -8.76 -2.96
CA ALA A 53 9.49 -8.42 -2.52
C ALA A 53 10.31 -7.71 -3.62
N SER A 54 10.08 -8.08 -4.90
CA SER A 54 11.00 -7.77 -6.01
C SER A 54 10.35 -7.16 -7.23
N ASN A 55 9.02 -7.02 -7.26
CA ASN A 55 8.31 -6.38 -8.37
C ASN A 55 8.66 -4.89 -8.50
N ALA A 56 8.30 -4.29 -9.65
CA ALA A 56 8.64 -2.91 -9.95
C ALA A 56 8.08 -1.92 -8.91
N TRP A 57 6.85 -2.16 -8.41
CA TRP A 57 6.23 -1.33 -7.37
C TRP A 57 7.03 -1.35 -6.06
N ALA A 58 7.40 -2.53 -5.58
CA ALA A 58 8.17 -2.68 -4.34
C ALA A 58 9.55 -2.02 -4.42
N LYS A 59 10.20 -2.07 -5.60
CA LYS A 59 11.46 -1.36 -5.85
C LYS A 59 11.28 0.16 -5.84
N LEU A 60 10.17 0.66 -6.39
CA LEU A 60 9.84 2.09 -6.37
C LEU A 60 9.61 2.58 -4.93
N GLU A 61 8.80 1.86 -4.15
CA GLU A 61 8.50 2.18 -2.75
C GLU A 61 9.76 2.24 -1.87
N ARG A 62 10.79 1.43 -2.19
CA ARG A 62 12.09 1.45 -1.50
C ARG A 62 13.10 2.46 -2.08
N GLY A 63 12.75 3.18 -3.15
CA GLY A 63 13.63 4.13 -3.82
C GLY A 63 14.78 3.47 -4.59
N GLU A 64 14.67 2.19 -4.95
CA GLU A 64 15.71 1.44 -5.68
C GLU A 64 15.71 1.76 -7.19
N VAL A 65 14.61 2.32 -7.70
CA VAL A 65 14.44 2.70 -9.11
C VAL A 65 13.85 4.10 -9.23
N SER A 66 14.26 4.83 -10.27
CA SER A 66 13.64 6.08 -10.69
C SER A 66 12.27 5.85 -11.33
N ILE A 67 11.43 6.90 -11.41
CA ILE A 67 10.12 6.82 -12.09
C ILE A 67 10.26 6.29 -13.53
N PRO A 68 11.19 6.76 -14.39
CA PRO A 68 11.33 6.20 -15.74
C PRO A 68 11.73 4.72 -15.76
N GLN A 69 12.52 4.25 -14.79
CA GLN A 69 12.86 2.82 -14.67
C GLN A 69 11.64 2.01 -14.21
N PHE A 70 10.89 2.53 -13.24
CA PHE A 70 9.64 1.92 -12.79
C PHE A 70 8.65 1.74 -13.95
N CYS A 71 8.35 2.80 -14.72
CA CYS A 71 7.41 2.73 -15.84
C CYS A 71 7.80 1.62 -16.82
N ARG A 72 9.06 1.58 -17.25
CA ARG A 72 9.55 0.52 -18.15
C ARG A 72 9.36 -0.88 -17.58
N SER A 73 9.65 -1.09 -16.30
CA SER A 73 9.53 -2.40 -15.64
C SER A 73 8.11 -2.79 -15.25
N PHE A 74 7.18 -1.83 -15.17
CA PHE A 74 5.79 -2.07 -14.80
C PHE A 74 4.90 -2.35 -16.02
N GLU A 75 5.27 -1.83 -17.19
CA GLU A 75 4.56 -1.98 -18.47
C GLU A 75 4.96 -3.25 -19.25
N THR A 76 5.86 -4.08 -18.73
CA THR A 76 6.33 -5.33 -19.35
C THR A 76 5.97 -6.56 -18.52
#